data_AF-A0A518HQ78-F1
#
_entry.id   AF-A0A518HQ78-F1
#
_cell.length_a   1.000
_cell.length_b   1.000
_cell.length_c   1.000
_cell.angle_alpha   90.00
_cell.angle_beta   90.00
_cell.angle_gamma   90.00
#
_symmetry.space_group_name_H-M   'P 1'
#
loop_
_entity.id
_entity.type
_entity.pdbx_description
1 polymer ?
#
loop_
_entity_poly.entity_id
_entity_poly.type
_entity_poly.pdbx_seq_one_letter_code
_entity_poly.pdbx_strand_id
1 'polypeptide(L)'
;MAKYDDLNTRQIFIIGIASVVVTAVTILAVQYVYFLLVDAHKETLQAQSSYKRQNAVLNDQAGSISKYGADPLTGNITIPISKAMELVAQESQSESDNHSDNAESKDAT
;
A
#
# COMPACT_ATOMS: atom_id res chain seq x y z
N MET A 1 -5.79 -74.17 30.41
CA MET A 1 -5.63 -74.15 28.94
C MET A 1 -5.94 -72.74 28.46
N ALA A 2 -4.96 -72.05 27.88
CA ALA A 2 -4.95 -70.60 27.70
C ALA A 2 -6.04 -70.12 26.71
N LYS A 3 -6.99 -69.32 27.21
CA LYS A 3 -8.02 -68.64 26.41
C LYS A 3 -7.66 -67.15 26.17
N TYR A 4 -6.45 -66.75 26.55
CA TYR A 4 -5.96 -65.37 26.53
C TYR A 4 -4.71 -65.18 25.68
N ASP A 5 -4.36 -66.15 24.84
CA ASP A 5 -3.06 -66.16 24.12
C ASP A 5 -3.15 -65.85 22.61
N ASP A 6 -4.36 -65.63 22.07
CA ASP A 6 -4.51 -65.15 20.69
C ASP A 6 -4.74 -63.64 20.69
N LEU A 7 -3.66 -62.89 20.91
CA LEU A 7 -3.66 -61.46 20.61
C LEU A 7 -3.76 -61.31 19.08
N ASN A 8 -4.85 -60.71 18.61
CA ASN A 8 -5.13 -60.60 17.17
C ASN A 8 -4.20 -59.57 16.51
N THR A 9 -2.94 -59.96 16.27
CA THR A 9 -1.85 -59.11 15.77
C THR A 9 -2.22 -58.46 14.44
N ARG A 10 -2.99 -59.16 13.61
CA ARG A 10 -3.52 -58.65 12.35
C ARG A 10 -4.45 -57.44 12.56
N GLN A 11 -5.32 -57.51 13.57
CA GLN A 11 -6.22 -56.41 13.90
C GLN A 11 -5.46 -55.20 14.45
N ILE A 12 -4.48 -55.43 15.33
CA ILE A 12 -3.62 -54.36 15.87
C ILE A 12 -2.86 -53.64 14.76
N PHE A 13 -2.32 -54.40 13.80
CA PHE A 13 -1.59 -53.83 12.67
C PHE A 13 -2.48 -52.98 11.76
N ILE A 14 -3.69 -53.44 11.46
CA ILE A 14 -4.67 -52.69 10.67
C ILE A 14 -5.07 -51.39 11.38
N ILE A 15 -5.34 -51.45 12.69
CA ILE A 15 -5.67 -50.28 13.50
C ILE A 15 -4.50 -49.30 13.56
N GLY A 16 -3.27 -49.80 13.65
CA GLY A 16 -2.06 -48.97 13.64
C GLY A 16 -1.84 -48.22 12.32
N ILE A 17 -2.05 -48.87 11.17
CA ILE A 17 -1.98 -48.18 9.88
C ILE A 17 -3.14 -47.19 9.73
N ALA A 18 -4.36 -47.60 10.12
CA ALA A 18 -5.53 -46.75 10.04
C ALA A 18 -5.37 -45.47 10.88
N SER A 19 -4.76 -45.56 12.07
CA SER A 19 -4.52 -44.39 12.92
C SER A 19 -3.56 -43.40 12.26
N VAL A 20 -2.46 -43.87 11.67
CA VAL A 20 -1.50 -43.01 10.95
C VAL A 20 -2.18 -42.31 9.78
N VAL A 21 -3.00 -43.01 9.00
CA VAL A 21 -3.74 -42.43 7.88
C VAL A 21 -4.71 -41.35 8.37
N VAL A 22 -5.48 -41.64 9.41
CA VAL A 22 -6.41 -40.65 10.00
C VAL A 22 -5.66 -39.42 10.50
N THR A 23 -4.52 -39.60 11.16
CA THR A 23 -3.69 -38.48 11.62
C THR A 23 -3.17 -37.65 10.44
N ALA A 24 -2.68 -38.29 9.38
CA ALA A 24 -2.21 -37.59 8.18
C ALA A 24 -3.32 -36.77 7.51
N VAL A 25 -4.51 -37.35 7.36
CA VAL A 25 -5.69 -36.66 6.81
C VAL A 25 -6.10 -35.49 7.70
N THR A 26 -6.05 -35.66 9.02
CA THR A 26 -6.39 -34.60 9.97
C THR A 26 -5.42 -33.42 9.86
N ILE A 27 -4.11 -33.69 9.74
CA ILE A 27 -3.10 -32.64 9.53
C ILE A 27 -3.38 -31.86 8.24
N LEU A 28 -3.65 -32.57 7.14
CA LEU A 28 -3.96 -31.92 5.86
C LEU A 28 -5.24 -31.08 5.92
N ALA A 29 -6.29 -31.58 6.59
CA ALA A 29 -7.53 -30.84 6.78
C ALA A 29 -7.31 -29.55 7.58
N VAL A 30 -6.54 -29.61 8.67
CA VAL A 30 -6.20 -28.43 9.48
C VAL A 30 -5.41 -27.42 8.65
N GLN A 31 -4.42 -27.88 7.87
CA GLN A 31 -3.66 -27.00 6.99
C GLN A 31 -4.55 -26.30 5.96
N TYR A 32 -5.46 -27.04 5.31
CA TYR A 32 -6.39 -26.47 4.34
C TYR A 32 -7.26 -25.36 4.96
N VAL A 33 -7.85 -25.62 6.13
CA VAL A 33 -8.67 -24.63 6.84
C VAL A 33 -7.83 -23.41 7.26
N TYR A 34 -6.59 -23.63 7.72
CA TYR A 34 -5.68 -22.55 8.08
C TYR A 34 -5.41 -21.64 6.87
N PHE A 35 -5.05 -22.20 5.72
CA PHE A 35 -4.77 -21.40 4.52
C PHE A 35 -6.01 -20.64 4.03
N LEU A 36 -7.20 -21.26 4.07
CA LEU A 36 -8.45 -20.60 3.71
C LEU A 36 -8.71 -19.36 4.59
N LEU A 37 -8.49 -19.47 5.90
CA LEU A 37 -8.66 -18.33 6.81
C LEU A 37 -7.58 -17.26 6.61
N VAL A 38 -6.33 -17.67 6.39
CA VAL A 38 -5.22 -16.73 6.16
C VAL A 38 -5.42 -15.95 4.87
N ASP A 39 -5.88 -16.58 3.79
CA ASP A 39 -6.08 -15.91 2.52
C ASP A 39 -7.23 -14.91 2.59
N ALA A 40 -8.35 -15.26 3.23
CA ALA A 40 -9.44 -14.32 3.50
C ALA A 40 -8.99 -13.12 4.34
N HIS A 41 -8.13 -13.36 5.34
CA HIS A 41 -7.60 -12.30 6.19
C HIS A 41 -6.60 -11.40 5.45
N LYS A 42 -5.74 -11.98 4.60
CA LYS A 42 -4.80 -11.23 3.75
C LYS A 42 -5.54 -10.34 2.76
N GLU A 43 -6.55 -10.85 2.08
CA GLU A 43 -7.35 -10.06 1.14
C GLU A 43 -8.01 -8.87 1.84
N THR A 44 -8.58 -9.11 3.02
CA THR A 44 -9.21 -8.06 3.84
C THR A 44 -8.19 -7.00 4.29
N LEU A 45 -7.01 -7.42 4.78
CA LEU A 45 -5.94 -6.52 5.21
C LEU A 45 -5.34 -5.73 4.05
N GLN A 46 -5.16 -6.36 2.89
CA GLN A 46 -4.65 -5.70 1.69
C GLN A 46 -5.65 -4.66 1.17
N ALA A 47 -6.94 -5.00 1.14
CA ALA A 47 -8.00 -4.06 0.79
C ALA A 47 -7.99 -2.86 1.76
N GLN A 48 -8.04 -3.10 3.07
CA GLN A 48 -8.01 -2.02 4.07
C GLN A 48 -6.75 -1.16 3.99
N SER A 49 -5.58 -1.76 3.78
CA SER A 49 -4.31 -1.04 3.63
C SER A 49 -4.31 -0.15 2.39
N SER A 50 -4.84 -0.65 1.27
CA SER A 50 -4.98 0.13 0.04
C SER A 50 -5.95 1.30 0.22
N TYR A 51 -7.12 1.07 0.83
CA TYR A 51 -8.10 2.13 1.11
C TYR A 51 -7.54 3.19 2.06
N LYS A 52 -6.85 2.78 3.13
CA LYS A 52 -6.26 3.70 4.10
C LYS A 52 -5.16 4.57 3.47
N ARG A 53 -4.31 3.98 2.63
CA ARG A 53 -3.25 4.71 1.93
C ARG A 53 -3.83 5.69 0.91
N GLN A 54 -4.83 5.27 0.15
CA GLN A 54 -5.47 6.15 -0.84
C GLN A 54 -6.21 7.31 -0.17
N ASN A 55 -6.94 7.07 0.91
CA ASN A 55 -7.60 8.16 1.64
C ASN A 55 -6.61 9.14 2.28
N ALA A 56 -5.46 8.68 2.77
CA ALA A 56 -4.43 9.57 3.29
C ALA A 56 -3.90 10.51 2.21
N VAL A 57 -3.59 9.98 1.01
CA VAL A 57 -3.13 10.77 -0.13
C VAL A 57 -4.21 11.75 -0.59
N LEU A 58 -5.47 11.31 -0.68
CA LEU A 58 -6.59 12.18 -1.07
C LEU A 58 -6.81 13.30 -0.04
N ASN A 59 -6.67 13.00 1.25
CA ASN A 59 -6.82 14.00 2.31
C ASN A 59 -5.69 15.04 2.28
N ASP A 60 -4.45 14.61 2.03
CA ASP A 60 -3.31 15.52 1.87
C ASP A 60 -3.44 16.39 0.62
N GLN A 61 -3.94 15.82 -0.48
CA GLN A 61 -4.24 16.56 -1.70
C GLN A 61 -5.38 17.56 -1.48
N ALA A 62 -6.49 17.15 -0.84
CA ALA A 62 -7.60 18.03 -0.53
C ALA A 62 -7.17 19.18 0.40
N GLY A 63 -6.32 18.92 1.40
CA GLY A 63 -5.75 19.94 2.28
C GLY A 63 -4.75 20.88 1.59
N SER A 64 -4.14 20.44 0.50
CA SER A 64 -3.26 21.29 -0.32
C SER A 64 -4.07 22.13 -1.31
N ILE A 65 -5.08 21.54 -1.95
CA ILE A 65 -5.98 22.20 -2.91
C ILE A 65 -6.87 23.22 -2.22
N SER A 66 -7.34 22.96 -1.00
CA SER A 66 -8.19 23.90 -0.25
C SER A 66 -7.52 25.23 0.10
N LYS A 67 -6.18 25.29 0.01
CA LYS A 67 -5.40 26.53 0.18
C LYS A 67 -5.35 27.37 -1.10
N TYR A 68 -5.76 26.80 -2.22
CA TYR A 68 -5.98 27.49 -3.49
C TYR A 68 -7.47 27.78 -3.63
N GLY A 69 -7.83 28.95 -4.14
CA GLY A 69 -9.23 29.30 -4.34
C GLY A 69 -9.42 30.73 -4.83
N ALA A 70 -10.66 31.13 -5.07
CA ALA A 70 -11.00 32.53 -5.30
C ALA A 70 -11.67 33.08 -4.03
N ASP A 71 -11.22 34.25 -3.56
CA ASP A 71 -11.90 34.97 -2.49
C ASP A 71 -13.30 35.40 -3.01
N PRO A 72 -14.39 34.89 -2.41
CA PRO A 72 -15.75 35.17 -2.89
C PRO A 72 -16.16 36.65 -2.75
N LEU A 73 -15.45 37.45 -1.95
CA LEU A 73 -15.75 38.86 -1.75
C LEU A 73 -14.97 39.78 -2.69
N THR A 74 -13.73 39.41 -3.02
CA THR A 74 -12.82 40.26 -3.82
C THR A 74 -12.57 39.72 -5.23
N GLY A 75 -12.95 38.48 -5.51
CA GLY A 75 -12.68 37.80 -6.78
C GLY A 75 -11.21 37.45 -6.99
N ASN A 76 -10.33 37.73 -6.01
CA ASN A 76 -8.90 37.51 -6.14
C ASN A 76 -8.56 36.02 -5.99
N ILE A 77 -7.61 35.55 -6.79
CA ILE A 77 -7.08 34.18 -6.69
C ILE A 77 -6.14 34.10 -5.49
N THR A 78 -6.50 33.28 -4.52
CA THR A 78 -5.69 32.94 -3.35
C THR A 78 -4.74 31.81 -3.71
N ILE A 79 -3.45 32.09 -3.60
CA ILE A 79 -2.36 31.12 -3.70
C ILE A 79 -1.58 31.12 -2.38
N PRO A 80 -1.09 29.96 -1.89
CA PRO A 80 -0.24 29.90 -0.71
C PRO A 80 1.04 30.73 -0.92
N ILE A 81 1.44 31.49 0.10
CA ILE A 81 2.61 32.39 0.04
C ILE A 81 3.90 31.66 -0.36
N SER A 82 4.10 30.42 0.09
CA SER A 82 5.26 29.62 -0.31
C SER A 82 5.34 29.39 -1.82
N LYS A 83 4.20 29.15 -2.48
CA LYS A 83 4.15 28.97 -3.93
C LYS A 83 4.25 30.30 -4.69
N ALA A 84 3.73 31.37 -4.11
CA ALA A 84 3.92 32.72 -4.64
C ALA A 84 5.40 33.13 -4.64
N MET A 85 6.14 32.87 -3.56
CA MET A 85 7.58 33.15 -3.51
C MET A 85 8.38 32.32 -4.52
N GLU A 86 8.01 31.06 -4.72
CA GLU A 86 8.67 30.18 -5.70
C GLU A 86 8.48 30.69 -7.14
N LEU A 87 7.27 31.12 -7.50
CA LEU A 87 6.99 31.72 -8.82
C LEU A 87 7.80 33.00 -9.04
N VAL A 88 7.87 33.88 -8.05
CA VAL A 88 8.65 35.12 -8.13
C VAL A 88 10.16 34.84 -8.27
N ALA A 89 10.67 33.84 -7.55
CA ALA A 89 12.07 33.43 -7.67
C ALA A 89 12.37 32.84 -9.06
N GLN A 90 11.45 32.04 -9.61
CA GLN A 90 11.59 31.45 -10.94
C GLN A 90 11.52 32.51 -12.05
N GLU A 91 10.65 33.51 -11.91
CA GLU A 91 10.54 34.64 -12.82
C GLU A 91 11.82 35.50 -12.77
N SER A 92 12.34 35.77 -11.57
CA SER A 92 13.60 36.50 -11.37
C SER A 92 14.82 35.79 -11.99
N GLN A 93 14.85 34.45 -11.96
CA GLN A 93 15.90 33.67 -12.63
C GLN A 93 15.77 33.71 -14.15
N SER A 94 14.54 33.61 -14.66
CA SER A 94 14.26 33.61 -16.11
C SER A 94 14.50 34.98 -16.75
N GLU A 95 14.36 36.06 -15.98
CA GLU A 95 14.63 37.42 -16.43
C GLU A 95 16.14 37.76 -16.43
N SER A 96 16.93 37.10 -15.56
CA SER A 96 18.39 37.23 -15.54
C SER A 96 19.08 36.57 -16.74
N ASP A 97 18.50 35.51 -17.31
CA ASP A 97 19.03 34.85 -18.52
C ASP A 97 18.76 35.69 -19.80
N ASN A 98 17.65 36.45 -19.85
CA ASN A 98 17.32 37.29 -21.01
C ASN A 98 18.07 38.64 -21.05
N HIS A 99 18.73 39.07 -19.97
CA HIS A 99 19.47 40.34 -19.95
C HIS A 99 20.93 40.22 -20.41
N SER A 100 21.49 39.00 -20.52
CA SER A 100 22.88 38.80 -20.95
C SER A 100 23.07 38.88 -22.48
N ASP A 101 22.02 38.76 -23.28
CA ASP A 101 22.12 38.78 -24.75
C ASP A 101 22.06 40.20 -25.38
N ASN A 102 21.78 41.24 -24.60
CA ASN A 102 21.61 42.61 -25.13
C ASN A 102 22.72 43.60 -24.72
N ALA A 103 23.81 43.11 -24.14
CA ALA A 103 24.97 43.93 -23.76
C ALA A 103 26.15 43.87 -24.75
N GLU A 104 26.11 42.99 -25.77
CA GLU A 104 27.22 42.81 -26.72
C GLU A 104 27.08 43.57 -28.06
N SER A 105 25.98 44.30 -28.31
CA SER A 105 25.70 44.89 -29.64
C SER A 105 25.92 46.41 -29.77
N LYS A 106 26.38 47.14 -28.74
CA LYS A 106 26.42 48.63 -28.79
C LYS A 106 27.79 49.28 -28.70
N ASP A 107 28.88 48.54 -28.87
CA ASP A 107 30.22 49.12 -29.04
C ASP A 107 30.96 48.47 -30.22
N ALA A 108 30.50 48.78 -31.43
CA ALA A 108 31.29 48.63 -32.65
C ALA A 108 31.03 49.86 -33.51
N THR A 109 32.03 50.74 -33.50
CA THR A 109 32.16 51.93 -34.34
C THR A 109 32.39 51.54 -35.79
#